data_AF-K2MA33-F1
#
_entry.id   AF-K2MA33-F1
#
_cell.length_a   1.000
_cell.length_b   1.000
_cell.length_c   1.000
_cell.angle_alpha   90.00
_cell.angle_beta   90.00
_cell.angle_gamma   90.00
#
_symmetry.space_group_name_H-M   'P 1'
#
loop_
_entity.id
_entity.type
_entity.pdbx_description
1 polymer ?
#
loop_
_entity_poly.entity_id
_entity_poly.type
_entity_poly.pdbx_seq_one_letter_code
_entity_poly.pdbx_strand_id
1 'polypeptide(L)'
;MVFDAVTDPAKLSGYFTTIGGASAPLTAGATVLWWGEVPVEVDEVIDRERIVLRWDGSGSQGKKPHKTRIQMDFRPLDDGGTLVTIMESGWQENSGHLRASYMNCEGWTQMLCCLKAFLEHGINLRQGYYSSELRGEPAREPEL
;
A
#
# COMPACT_ATOMS: atom_id res chain seq x y z
N MET A 1 -14.14 7.46 6.76
CA MET A 1 -14.30 7.64 5.29
C MET A 1 -13.21 6.82 4.60
N VAL A 2 -13.32 6.57 3.28
CA VAL A 2 -12.33 5.75 2.55
C VAL A 2 -10.93 6.33 2.64
N PHE A 3 -10.79 7.66 2.49
CA PHE A 3 -9.52 8.37 2.63
C PHE A 3 -8.87 8.14 4.02
N ASP A 4 -9.62 8.32 5.10
CA ASP A 4 -9.11 8.09 6.47
C ASP A 4 -8.60 6.66 6.68
N ALA A 5 -9.18 5.68 6.00
CA ALA A 5 -8.75 4.29 6.13
C ALA A 5 -7.37 4.05 5.52
N VAL A 6 -6.90 4.94 4.65
CA VAL A 6 -5.57 4.90 4.05
C VAL A 6 -4.57 5.77 4.82
N THR A 7 -5.01 6.90 5.39
CA THR A 7 -4.11 7.86 6.07
C THR A 7 -3.95 7.64 7.57
N ASP A 8 -4.94 7.05 8.24
CA ASP A 8 -4.89 6.73 9.67
C ASP A 8 -4.10 5.43 9.90
N PRO A 9 -3.03 5.45 10.71
CA PRO A 9 -2.16 4.30 10.88
C PRO A 9 -2.87 3.11 11.55
N ALA A 10 -3.80 3.36 12.47
CA ALA A 10 -4.54 2.30 13.14
C ALA A 10 -5.52 1.61 12.18
N LYS A 11 -6.18 2.38 11.30
CA LYS A 11 -7.07 1.82 10.27
C LYS A 11 -6.30 1.08 9.19
N LEU A 12 -5.23 1.66 8.67
CA LEU A 12 -4.40 1.02 7.63
C LEU A 12 -3.80 -0.31 8.12
N SER A 13 -3.38 -0.36 9.39
CA SER A 13 -2.89 -1.58 10.04
C SER A 13 -3.99 -2.62 10.26
N GLY A 14 -5.27 -2.23 10.21
CA GLY A 14 -6.40 -3.13 10.35
C GLY A 14 -6.64 -4.05 9.14
N TYR A 15 -6.10 -3.73 7.96
CA TYR A 15 -6.37 -4.50 6.74
C TYR A 15 -5.18 -4.62 5.77
N PHE A 16 -4.10 -3.85 5.94
CA PHE A 16 -2.97 -3.85 5.01
C PHE A 16 -1.62 -4.02 5.73
N THR A 17 -1.26 -3.06 6.59
CA THR A 17 0.02 -3.09 7.34
C THR A 17 -0.07 -3.88 8.64
N THR A 18 -0.70 -5.05 8.63
CA THR A 18 -1.14 -5.80 9.83
C THR A 18 -0.02 -6.11 10.82
N ILE A 19 0.99 -6.89 10.42
CA ILE A 19 2.14 -7.17 11.28
C ILE A 19 3.08 -5.97 11.26
N GLY A 20 3.41 -5.42 12.44
CA GLY A 20 4.30 -4.26 12.57
C GLY A 20 3.63 -2.89 12.41
N GLY A 21 2.46 -2.82 11.78
CA GLY A 21 1.67 -1.60 11.68
C GLY A 21 2.23 -0.56 10.69
N ALA A 22 1.56 0.59 10.65
CA ALA A 22 2.09 1.83 10.11
C ALA A 22 2.54 2.73 11.27
N SER A 23 3.75 3.29 11.18
CA SER A 23 4.36 4.01 12.32
C SER A 23 3.75 5.38 12.62
N ALA A 24 3.09 6.00 11.65
CA ALA A 24 2.55 7.35 11.75
C ALA A 24 1.46 7.59 10.69
N PRO A 25 0.62 8.64 10.84
CA PRO A 25 -0.28 9.09 9.78
C PRO A 25 0.47 9.54 8.53
N LEU A 26 -0.16 9.37 7.36
CA LEU A 26 0.39 9.88 6.10
C LEU A 26 0.30 11.41 6.08
N THR A 27 1.45 12.08 6.18
CA THR A 27 1.59 13.54 6.13
C THR A 27 2.63 13.91 5.08
N ALA A 28 2.32 14.87 4.20
CA ALA A 28 3.22 15.29 3.14
C ALA A 28 4.61 15.71 3.68
N GLY A 29 5.68 15.25 3.02
CA GLY A 29 7.07 15.44 3.43
C GLY A 29 7.57 14.45 4.50
N ALA A 30 6.71 13.61 5.06
CA ALA A 30 7.13 12.61 6.04
C ALA A 30 7.64 11.32 5.39
N THR A 31 8.39 10.53 6.16
CA THR A 31 8.63 9.12 5.88
C THR A 31 7.95 8.29 6.95
N VAL A 32 7.11 7.35 6.55
CA VAL A 32 6.37 6.44 7.43
C VAL A 32 6.90 5.03 7.24
N LEU A 33 7.06 4.26 8.32
CA LEU A 33 7.43 2.85 8.23
C LEU A 33 6.15 2.01 8.14
N TRP A 34 6.06 1.19 7.10
CA TRP A 34 5.05 0.15 6.96
C TRP A 34 5.63 -1.21 7.32
N TRP A 35 4.80 -2.03 7.97
CA TRP A 35 5.19 -3.30 8.60
C TRP A 35 6.40 -3.19 9.55
N GLY A 36 6.64 -1.99 10.08
CA GLY A 36 7.77 -1.67 10.95
C GLY A 36 9.15 -1.58 10.25
N GLU A 37 9.25 -1.91 8.96
CA GLU A 37 10.55 -2.02 8.28
C GLU A 37 10.63 -1.32 6.91
N VAL A 38 9.51 -1.12 6.22
CA VAL A 38 9.49 -0.56 4.85
C VAL A 38 9.31 0.96 4.89
N PRO A 39 10.32 1.76 4.51
CA PRO A 39 10.19 3.21 4.46
C PRO A 39 9.34 3.66 3.26
N VAL A 40 8.28 4.40 3.55
CA VAL A 40 7.39 5.01 2.57
C VAL A 40 7.49 6.52 2.69
N GLU A 41 8.01 7.16 1.65
CA GLU A 41 8.03 8.63 1.53
C GLU A 41 6.65 9.11 1.09
N VAL A 42 6.13 10.13 1.78
CA VAL A 42 4.84 10.74 1.46
C VAL A 42 5.09 12.05 0.74
N ASP A 43 4.88 12.09 -0.57
CA ASP A 43 5.11 13.29 -1.36
C ASP A 43 3.95 14.28 -1.25
N GLU A 44 2.72 13.78 -1.29
CA GLU A 44 1.51 14.60 -1.39
C GLU A 44 0.36 13.96 -0.61
N VAL A 45 -0.41 14.79 0.09
CA VAL A 45 -1.69 14.43 0.72
C VAL A 45 -2.64 15.60 0.51
N ILE A 46 -3.57 15.47 -0.42
CA ILE A 46 -4.70 16.38 -0.60
C ILE A 46 -5.91 15.72 0.02
N ASP A 47 -6.44 16.36 1.08
CA ASP A 47 -7.54 15.80 1.89
C ASP A 47 -8.69 15.32 1.00
N ARG A 48 -9.05 14.05 1.15
CA ARG A 48 -10.15 13.37 0.42
C ARG A 48 -10.02 13.32 -1.10
N GLU A 49 -8.89 13.72 -1.68
CA GLU A 49 -8.69 13.76 -3.13
C GLU A 49 -7.52 12.90 -3.60
N ARG A 50 -6.34 13.05 -3.00
CA ARG A 50 -5.12 12.41 -3.50
C ARG A 50 -4.10 12.09 -2.43
N ILE A 51 -3.41 10.96 -2.60
CA ILE A 51 -2.19 10.61 -1.88
C ILE A 51 -1.12 10.22 -2.90
N VAL A 52 0.11 10.71 -2.71
CA VAL A 52 1.27 10.30 -3.51
C VAL A 52 2.37 9.79 -2.59
N LEU A 53 2.83 8.57 -2.87
CA LEU A 53 3.84 7.86 -2.10
C LEU A 53 5.02 7.48 -2.99
N ARG A 54 6.20 7.35 -2.39
CA ARG A 54 7.37 6.73 -2.99
C ARG A 54 7.98 5.70 -2.05
N TRP A 55 8.24 4.51 -2.56
CA TRP A 55 8.94 3.45 -1.83
C TRP A 55 9.84 2.67 -2.77
N ASP A 56 10.70 1.83 -2.23
CA ASP A 56 11.57 0.99 -3.06
C ASP A 56 10.75 -0.12 -3.72
N GLY A 57 10.67 -0.10 -5.05
CA GLY A 57 10.08 -1.19 -5.80
C GLY A 57 10.90 -2.46 -5.61
N SER A 58 10.23 -3.61 -5.52
CA SER A 58 10.94 -4.89 -5.40
C SER A 58 11.85 -5.18 -6.59
N GLY A 59 13.01 -5.79 -6.31
CA GLY A 59 14.07 -6.03 -7.31
C GLY A 59 15.32 -5.14 -7.17
N SER A 60 15.39 -4.29 -6.15
CA SER A 60 16.54 -3.40 -5.88
C SER A 60 17.73 -4.07 -5.16
N GLN A 61 17.69 -5.38 -4.91
CA GLN A 61 18.81 -6.14 -4.33
C GLN A 61 20.11 -5.90 -5.12
N GLY A 62 21.01 -5.07 -4.57
CA GLY A 62 22.36 -4.83 -5.10
C GLY A 62 22.52 -3.73 -6.17
N LYS A 63 21.48 -2.97 -6.52
CA LYS A 63 21.59 -1.77 -7.39
C LYS A 63 20.97 -0.55 -6.70
N LYS A 64 21.34 0.67 -7.15
CA LYS A 64 20.85 1.94 -6.59
C LYS A 64 19.33 1.85 -6.35
N PRO A 65 18.84 2.23 -5.15
CA PRO A 65 17.42 2.16 -4.84
C PRO A 65 16.64 2.92 -5.90
N HIS A 66 15.75 2.21 -6.59
CA HIS A 66 14.82 2.78 -7.54
C HIS A 66 13.46 2.85 -6.87
N LYS A 67 13.01 4.08 -6.62
CA LYS A 67 11.71 4.32 -6.02
C LYS A 67 10.63 4.38 -7.08
N THR A 68 9.60 3.57 -6.90
CA THR A 68 8.38 3.70 -7.68
C THR A 68 7.51 4.80 -7.05
N ARG A 69 6.65 5.41 -7.87
CA ARG A 69 5.72 6.45 -7.45
C ARG A 69 4.31 5.90 -7.52
N ILE A 70 3.64 5.89 -6.39
CA ILE A 70 2.27 5.42 -6.22
C ILE A 70 1.37 6.62 -6.04
N GLN A 71 0.36 6.74 -6.88
CA GLN A 71 -0.68 7.75 -6.78
C GLN A 71 -2.01 7.06 -6.50
N MET A 72 -2.66 7.49 -5.43
CA MET A 72 -4.01 7.07 -5.07
C MET A 72 -4.94 8.27 -5.22
N ASP A 73 -5.88 8.19 -6.15
CA ASP A 73 -6.93 9.19 -6.33
C ASP A 73 -8.25 8.69 -5.74
N PHE A 74 -8.96 9.57 -5.04
CA PHE A 74 -10.23 9.31 -4.38
C PHE A 74 -11.28 10.20 -5.03
N ARG A 75 -12.27 9.59 -5.70
CA ARG A 75 -13.33 10.32 -6.39
C ARG A 75 -14.69 9.95 -5.81
N PRO A 76 -15.49 10.91 -5.31
CA PRO A 76 -16.85 10.62 -4.87
C PRO A 76 -17.72 10.15 -6.06
N LEU A 77 -18.68 9.27 -5.77
CA LEU A 77 -19.68 8.79 -6.71
C LEU A 77 -21.07 9.31 -6.32
N ASP A 78 -22.00 9.33 -7.29
CA ASP A 78 -23.34 9.89 -7.12
C ASP A 78 -24.19 9.13 -6.09
N ASP A 79 -23.87 7.87 -5.83
CA ASP A 79 -24.54 7.00 -4.84
C ASP A 79 -23.95 7.12 -3.42
N GLY A 80 -23.02 8.06 -3.21
CA GLY A 80 -22.30 8.22 -1.95
C GLY A 80 -21.08 7.31 -1.79
N GLY A 81 -20.80 6.46 -2.79
CA GLY A 81 -19.58 5.66 -2.86
C GLY A 81 -18.31 6.50 -3.13
N THR A 82 -17.16 5.84 -3.13
CA THR A 82 -15.87 6.43 -3.52
C THR A 82 -15.16 5.49 -4.47
N LEU A 83 -14.82 5.97 -5.67
CA LEU A 83 -13.90 5.26 -6.55
C LEU A 83 -12.46 5.56 -6.08
N VAL A 84 -11.72 4.51 -5.78
CA VAL A 84 -10.28 4.59 -5.51
C VAL A 84 -9.53 4.07 -6.73
N THR A 85 -8.63 4.89 -7.27
CA THR A 85 -7.75 4.50 -8.38
C THR A 85 -6.31 4.53 -7.90
N ILE A 86 -5.58 3.43 -8.07
CA ILE A 86 -4.16 3.35 -7.74
C ILE A 86 -3.37 3.21 -9.05
N MET A 87 -2.36 4.07 -9.22
CA MET A 87 -1.40 4.00 -10.31
C MET A 87 0.00 3.94 -9.72
N GLU A 88 0.80 2.99 -10.18
CA GLU A 88 2.22 2.91 -9.84
C GLU A 88 3.08 3.07 -11.09
N SER A 89 4.06 3.97 -11.02
CA SER A 89 4.93 4.33 -12.12
C SER A 89 6.39 4.39 -11.68
N GLY A 90 7.30 4.56 -12.64
CA GLY A 90 8.75 4.62 -12.42
C GLY A 90 9.49 3.37 -12.88
N TRP A 91 8.79 2.25 -13.09
CA TRP A 91 9.39 0.97 -13.51
C TRP A 91 10.32 1.09 -14.72
N GLN A 92 11.48 0.44 -14.65
CA GLN A 92 12.42 0.37 -15.76
C GLN A 92 11.97 -0.67 -16.79
N GLU A 93 12.32 -0.46 -18.06
CA GLU A 93 12.01 -1.39 -19.16
C GLU A 93 12.99 -2.57 -19.21
N ASN A 94 13.00 -3.38 -18.15
CA ASN A 94 13.70 -4.66 -18.13
C ASN A 94 12.83 -5.74 -17.49
N SER A 95 13.15 -7.01 -17.76
CA SER A 95 12.33 -8.15 -17.33
C SER A 95 12.11 -8.22 -15.83
N GLY A 96 13.09 -7.84 -15.02
CA GLY A 96 12.98 -7.82 -13.56
C GLY A 96 11.97 -6.78 -13.08
N HIS A 97 12.08 -5.54 -13.56
CA HIS A 97 11.16 -4.47 -13.20
C HIS A 97 9.75 -4.67 -13.77
N LEU A 98 9.62 -5.24 -14.97
CA LEU A 98 8.31 -5.59 -15.54
C LEU A 98 7.63 -6.68 -14.72
N ARG A 99 8.38 -7.66 -14.21
CA ARG A 99 7.82 -8.67 -13.31
C ARG A 99 7.39 -8.07 -11.98
N ALA A 100 8.25 -7.24 -11.38
CA ALA A 100 7.96 -6.56 -10.13
C ALA A 100 6.72 -5.65 -10.23
N SER A 101 6.50 -5.00 -11.38
CA SER A 101 5.31 -4.16 -11.59
C SER A 101 4.01 -4.97 -11.58
N TYR A 102 3.99 -6.18 -12.14
CA TYR A 102 2.82 -7.07 -12.05
C TYR A 102 2.58 -7.55 -10.62
N MET A 103 3.64 -7.96 -9.90
CA MET A 103 3.53 -8.36 -8.50
C MET A 103 2.98 -7.24 -7.61
N ASN A 104 3.45 -6.01 -7.82
CA ASN A 104 2.95 -4.84 -7.07
C ASN A 104 1.52 -4.50 -7.48
N CYS A 105 1.15 -4.60 -8.77
CA CYS A 105 -0.22 -4.43 -9.23
C CYS A 105 -1.18 -5.43 -8.55
N GLU A 106 -0.77 -6.69 -8.40
CA GLU A 106 -1.52 -7.71 -7.65
C GLU A 106 -1.62 -7.34 -6.16
N GLY A 107 -0.54 -6.86 -5.55
CA GLY A 107 -0.52 -6.37 -4.16
C GLY A 107 -1.48 -5.21 -3.92
N TRP A 108 -1.51 -4.20 -4.81
CA TRP A 108 -2.45 -3.08 -4.73
C TRP A 108 -3.90 -3.52 -4.95
N THR A 109 -4.13 -4.49 -5.84
CA THR A 109 -5.45 -5.10 -6.02
C THR A 109 -5.91 -5.78 -4.73
N GLN A 110 -5.04 -6.54 -4.08
CA GLN A 110 -5.32 -7.19 -2.80
C GLN A 110 -5.62 -6.15 -1.70
N MET A 111 -4.83 -5.07 -1.64
CA MET A 111 -5.05 -3.97 -0.71
C MET A 111 -6.46 -3.37 -0.88
N LEU A 112 -6.90 -3.10 -2.12
CA LEU A 112 -8.24 -2.56 -2.40
C LEU A 112 -9.36 -3.53 -1.99
N CYS A 113 -9.18 -4.83 -2.21
CA CYS A 113 -10.12 -5.85 -1.73
C CYS A 113 -10.21 -5.86 -0.19
N CYS A 114 -9.07 -5.83 0.49
CA CYS A 114 -9.00 -5.76 1.95
C CYS A 114 -9.65 -4.47 2.49
N LEU A 115 -9.38 -3.33 1.87
CA LEU A 115 -9.98 -2.03 2.21
C LEU A 115 -11.50 -2.08 2.14
N LYS A 116 -12.05 -2.62 1.03
CA LYS A 116 -13.50 -2.75 0.83
C LYS A 116 -14.13 -3.63 1.91
N ALA A 117 -13.59 -4.83 2.14
CA ALA A 117 -14.10 -5.74 3.16
C ALA A 117 -14.00 -5.18 4.58
N PHE A 118 -12.91 -4.47 4.89
CA PHE A 118 -12.72 -3.82 6.18
C PHE A 118 -13.76 -2.71 6.41
N LEU A 119 -13.99 -1.85 5.43
CA LEU A 119 -14.92 -0.72 5.57
C LEU A 119 -16.39 -1.11 5.52
N GLU A 120 -16.76 -2.04 4.64
CA GLU A 120 -18.17 -2.41 4.42
C GLU A 120 -18.64 -3.51 5.36
N HIS A 121 -17.73 -4.35 5.85
CA HIS A 121 -18.09 -5.55 6.62
C HIS A 121 -17.32 -5.71 7.92
N GLY A 122 -16.32 -4.86 8.22
CA GLY A 122 -15.48 -5.01 9.40
C GLY A 122 -14.60 -6.27 9.36
N ILE A 123 -14.35 -6.84 8.17
CA ILE A 123 -13.58 -8.07 7.99
C ILE A 123 -12.15 -7.74 7.57
N ASN A 124 -11.18 -8.24 8.31
CA ASN A 124 -9.78 -8.24 7.88
C ASN A 124 -9.50 -9.47 7.00
N LEU A 125 -9.57 -9.31 5.68
CA LEU A 125 -9.29 -10.40 4.72
C LEU A 125 -7.85 -10.92 4.77
N ARG A 126 -6.93 -10.16 5.35
CA ARG A 126 -5.52 -10.54 5.47
C ARG A 126 -5.29 -11.52 6.62
N GLN A 127 -6.18 -11.54 7.62
CA GLN A 127 -6.12 -12.45 8.75
C GLN A 127 -6.18 -13.91 8.27
N GLY A 128 -5.10 -14.66 8.49
CA GLY A 128 -4.99 -16.06 8.05
C GLY A 128 -4.74 -16.25 6.56
N TYR A 129 -4.57 -15.18 5.79
CA TYR A 129 -4.29 -15.25 4.35
C TYR A 129 -2.83 -15.62 4.07
N TYR A 130 -1.90 -15.05 4.84
CA TYR A 130 -0.46 -15.30 4.69
C TYR A 130 0.06 -16.20 5.81
N SER A 131 0.66 -17.33 5.43
CA SER A 131 1.28 -18.27 6.37
C SER A 131 2.39 -17.64 7.23
N SER A 132 3.10 -16.63 6.72
CA SER A 132 4.13 -15.91 7.48
C SER A 132 3.53 -15.06 8.59
N GLU A 133 2.41 -14.38 8.34
CA GLU A 133 1.77 -13.53 9.33
C GLU A 133 1.16 -14.33 10.48
N LEU A 134 0.76 -15.58 10.22
CA LEU A 134 0.38 -16.53 11.27
C LEU A 134 1.53 -16.85 12.23
N ARG A 135 2.78 -16.59 11.84
CA ARG A 135 3.97 -16.72 12.69
C ARG A 135 4.46 -15.37 13.23
N GLY A 136 3.73 -14.28 12.98
CA GLY A 136 4.13 -12.93 13.40
C GLY A 136 5.17 -12.27 12.50
N GLU A 137 5.33 -12.75 11.26
CA GLU A 137 6.27 -12.19 10.27
C GLU A 137 5.51 -11.50 9.13
N PRO A 138 5.87 -10.27 8.72
CA PRO A 138 5.25 -9.63 7.56
C PRO A 138 5.28 -10.52 6.31
N ALA A 139 4.20 -10.51 5.54
CA ALA A 139 4.21 -11.15 4.22
C ALA A 139 5.21 -10.42 3.32
N ARG A 140 6.16 -11.17 2.77
CA ARG A 140 7.16 -10.67 1.83
C ARG A 140 6.90 -11.22 0.45
N GLU A 141 7.42 -10.51 -0.55
CA GLU A 141 7.48 -11.07 -1.88
C GLU A 141 8.30 -12.37 -1.86
N PRO A 142 7.83 -13.43 -2.53
CA PRO A 142 8.57 -14.68 -2.57
C PRO A 142 9.92 -14.47 -3.27
N GLU A 143 10.99 -14.94 -2.63
CA GLU A 143 12.27 -15.14 -3.30
C GLU A 143 12.10 -16.24 -4.35
N LEU A 144 12.60 -15.99 -5.55
CA LEU A 144 12.47 -16.86 -6.71
C LEU A 144 13.80 -17.51 -7.06
#